data_AF-A0A444YID6-F1
#
_entry.id   AF-A0A444YID6-F1
#
_cell.length_a   1.000
_cell.length_b   1.000
_cell.length_c   1.000
_cell.angle_alpha   90.00
_cell.angle_beta   90.00
_cell.angle_gamma   90.00
#
_symmetry.space_group_name_H-M   'P 1'
#
loop_
_entity.id
_entity.type
_entity.pdbx_description
1 polymer ?
#
loop_
_entity_poly.entity_id
_entity_poly.type
_entity_poly.pdbx_seq_one_letter_code
_entity_poly.pdbx_strand_id
1 'polypeptide(L)'
;METKNPRLNNILRRTFLRVKVTLNITKPLPTGFWLATKNHQTLWVDFKYERIQDSYCLNCGILCHSKKECKNSMAMASWDPTKPRYGPGMGVIRAKAISAIKIAARTRE
;
A
#
# COMPACT_ATOMS: atom_id res chain seq x y z
N MET A 1 -8.29 12.11 -11.26
CA MET A 1 -7.09 11.68 -10.51
C MET A 1 -6.21 12.91 -10.38
N GLU A 2 -6.21 13.56 -9.23
CA GLU A 2 -5.42 14.79 -9.02
C GLU A 2 -4.07 14.39 -8.42
N THR A 3 -2.98 14.74 -9.10
CA THR A 3 -1.62 14.36 -8.75
C THR A 3 -0.80 15.62 -8.45
N LYS A 4 -0.23 15.74 -7.25
CA LYS A 4 0.66 16.88 -6.92
C LYS A 4 2.07 16.57 -7.43
N ASN A 5 2.60 17.40 -8.32
CA ASN A 5 3.95 17.23 -8.87
C ASN A 5 5.01 17.20 -7.73
N PRO A 6 5.82 16.12 -7.62
CA PRO A 6 6.85 16.02 -6.58
C PRO A 6 8.09 16.89 -6.86
N ARG A 7 8.21 17.44 -8.07
CA ARG A 7 9.28 18.36 -8.46
C ARG A 7 8.84 19.81 -8.29
N LEU A 8 9.68 20.60 -7.61
CA LEU A 8 9.58 22.05 -7.57
C LEU A 8 10.95 22.59 -7.99
N ASN A 9 11.02 23.43 -9.03
CA ASN A 9 12.26 24.00 -9.56
C ASN A 9 13.35 22.95 -9.86
N ASN A 10 12.97 21.85 -10.55
CA ASN A 10 13.84 20.69 -10.83
C ASN A 10 14.40 19.91 -9.61
N ILE A 11 14.02 20.27 -8.38
CA ILE A 11 14.43 19.56 -7.17
C ILE A 11 13.33 18.60 -6.74
N LEU A 12 13.70 17.34 -6.49
CA LEU A 12 12.80 16.33 -5.95
C LEU A 12 12.52 16.63 -4.46
N ARG A 13 11.45 17.36 -4.18
CA ARG A 13 11.10 17.74 -2.79
C ARG A 13 10.50 16.60 -1.97
N ARG A 14 10.00 15.56 -2.63
CA ARG A 14 9.41 14.37 -2.00
C ARG A 14 9.74 13.13 -2.82
N THR A 15 10.07 12.04 -2.14
CA THR A 15 10.37 10.74 -2.76
C THR A 15 9.11 9.96 -3.19
N PHE A 16 7.92 10.52 -2.99
CA PHE A 16 6.64 9.88 -3.28
C PHE A 16 5.64 10.84 -3.93
N LEU A 17 4.74 10.25 -4.72
CA LEU A 17 3.59 10.95 -5.30
C LEU A 17 2.37 10.79 -4.38
N ARG A 18 1.60 11.87 -4.18
CA ARG A 18 0.29 11.80 -3.54
C ARG A 18 -0.80 11.87 -4.60
N VAL A 19 -1.72 10.92 -4.53
CA VAL A 19 -2.86 10.82 -5.43
C VAL A 19 -4.12 10.67 -4.60
N LYS A 20 -5.18 11.38 -4.96
CA LYS A 20 -6.53 11.12 -4.44
C LYS A 20 -7.29 10.24 -5.43
N VAL A 21 -7.79 9.11 -4.92
CA VAL A 21 -8.55 8.12 -5.70
C VAL A 21 -9.91 7.89 -5.07
N THR A 22 -10.90 7.59 -5.89
CA THR A 22 -12.21 7.11 -5.45
C THR A 22 -12.17 5.58 -5.49
N LEU A 23 -12.52 4.93 -4.38
CA LEU A 23 -12.53 3.47 -4.27
C LEU A 23 -13.92 3.01 -3.83
N ASN A 24 -14.39 1.91 -4.42
CA ASN A 24 -15.61 1.26 -3.96
C ASN A 24 -15.29 0.39 -2.74
N ILE A 25 -15.74 0.83 -1.57
CA ILE A 25 -15.48 0.16 -0.29
C ILE A 25 -16.23 -1.16 -0.10
N THR A 26 -17.23 -1.45 -0.93
CA THR A 26 -17.96 -2.73 -0.90
C THR A 26 -17.20 -3.85 -1.62
N LYS A 27 -16.13 -3.50 -2.34
CA LYS A 27 -15.25 -4.47 -3.00
C LYS A 27 -14.00 -4.71 -2.16
N PRO A 28 -13.39 -5.91 -2.26
CA PRO A 28 -12.14 -6.19 -1.59
C PRO A 28 -11.05 -5.20 -1.98
N LEU A 29 -10.23 -4.78 -1.01
CA LEU A 29 -9.09 -3.92 -1.28
C LEU A 29 -8.11 -4.60 -2.25
N PRO A 30 -7.62 -3.88 -3.27
CA PRO A 30 -6.56 -4.38 -4.12
C PRO A 30 -5.27 -4.62 -3.32
N THR A 31 -4.57 -5.73 -3.58
CA THR A 31 -3.28 -6.00 -2.93
C THR A 31 -2.10 -5.45 -3.72
N GLY A 32 -2.33 -5.03 -4.96
CA GLY A 32 -1.32 -4.51 -5.86
C GLY A 32 -1.80 -4.55 -7.30
N PHE A 33 -0.91 -4.23 -8.24
CA PHE A 33 -1.19 -4.34 -9.67
C PHE A 33 0.10 -4.60 -10.47
N TRP A 34 -0.07 -5.15 -11.66
CA TRP A 34 1.01 -5.28 -12.64
C TRP A 34 1.23 -3.95 -13.36
N LEU A 35 2.43 -3.39 -13.22
CA LEU A 35 2.88 -2.21 -13.93
C LEU A 35 3.63 -2.64 -15.20
N ALA A 36 3.08 -2.29 -16.36
CA ALA A 36 3.75 -2.46 -17.63
C ALA A 36 4.90 -1.45 -17.75
N THR A 37 6.09 -1.93 -18.10
CA THR A 37 7.26 -1.08 -18.34
C THR A 37 7.66 -1.17 -19.81
N LYS A 38 8.19 -0.08 -20.38
CA LYS A 38 8.46 -0.01 -21.83
C LYS A 38 9.48 -1.06 -22.32
N ASN A 39 10.45 -1.44 -21.48
CA ASN A 39 11.63 -2.23 -21.88
C ASN A 39 11.96 -3.41 -20.94
N HIS A 40 11.11 -3.79 -19.98
CA HIS A 40 11.41 -4.85 -18.99
C HIS A 40 10.21 -5.75 -18.67
N GLN A 41 10.46 -6.80 -17.90
CA GLN A 41 9.42 -7.65 -17.28
C GLN A 41 8.40 -6.80 -16.53
N THR A 42 7.13 -7.23 -16.58
CA THR A 42 6.05 -6.61 -15.81
C THR A 42 6.40 -6.61 -14.33
N LEU A 43 6.33 -5.44 -13.68
CA LEU A 43 6.64 -5.31 -12.27
C LEU A 43 5.35 -5.44 -11.46
N TRP A 44 5.35 -6.30 -10.43
CA TRP A 44 4.28 -6.29 -9.44
C TRP A 44 4.51 -5.14 -8.46
N VAL A 45 3.51 -4.29 -8.28
CA VAL A 45 3.52 -3.19 -7.32
C VAL A 45 2.59 -3.54 -6.17
N ASP A 46 3.16 -3.83 -5.00
CA ASP A 46 2.40 -4.09 -3.79
C ASP A 46 1.74 -2.83 -3.23
N PHE A 47 0.49 -2.96 -2.82
CA PHE A 47 -0.22 -1.92 -2.08
C PHE A 47 -0.05 -2.12 -0.58
N LYS A 48 0.28 -1.02 0.09
CA LYS A 48 0.24 -0.91 1.54
C LYS A 48 -0.68 0.23 1.94
N TYR A 49 -1.40 0.03 3.04
CA TYR A 49 -2.46 0.93 3.47
C TYR A 49 -2.15 1.54 4.84
N GLU A 50 -2.32 2.85 4.96
CA GLU A 50 -2.30 3.55 6.25
C GLU A 50 -3.72 3.55 6.87
N ARG A 51 -3.82 3.38 8.20
CA ARG A 51 -5.07 3.50 8.99
C ARG A 51 -6.19 2.50 8.66
N ILE A 52 -5.87 1.42 7.94
CA ILE A 52 -6.86 0.41 7.55
C ILE A 52 -7.10 -0.67 8.62
N GLN A 53 -6.16 -0.84 9.55
CA GLN A 53 -6.18 -1.93 10.54
C GLN A 53 -7.45 -1.96 11.41
N ASP A 54 -8.09 -0.81 11.64
CA ASP A 54 -9.24 -0.70 12.57
C ASP A 54 -10.58 -1.09 11.94
N SER A 55 -10.69 -1.20 10.61
CA SER A 55 -11.99 -1.37 9.92
C SER A 55 -11.97 -2.37 8.76
N TYR A 56 -10.92 -3.19 8.67
CA TYR A 56 -10.68 -4.07 7.54
C TYR A 56 -10.82 -5.54 7.90
N CYS A 57 -11.52 -6.27 7.03
CA CYS A 57 -11.70 -7.70 7.19
C CYS A 57 -10.52 -8.49 6.60
N LEU A 58 -9.71 -9.10 7.47
CA LEU A 58 -8.61 -10.00 7.07
C LEU A 58 -9.07 -11.27 6.33
N ASN A 59 -10.38 -11.57 6.29
CA ASN A 59 -10.90 -12.74 5.61
C ASN A 59 -11.23 -12.48 4.13
N CYS A 60 -11.93 -11.39 3.83
CA CYS A 60 -12.42 -11.08 2.48
C CYS A 60 -11.94 -9.75 1.91
N GLY A 61 -11.21 -8.95 2.68
CA GLY A 61 -10.57 -7.71 2.23
C GLY A 61 -11.48 -6.49 2.11
N ILE A 62 -12.78 -6.64 2.42
CA ILE A 62 -13.77 -5.57 2.39
C ILE A 62 -13.71 -4.77 3.69
N LEU A 63 -13.96 -3.47 3.62
CA LEU A 63 -13.99 -2.57 4.77
C LEU A 63 -15.34 -2.66 5.52
N CYS A 64 -15.39 -2.09 6.72
CA CYS A 64 -16.61 -1.90 7.53
C CYS A 64 -17.18 -3.16 8.22
N HIS A 65 -16.40 -4.25 8.34
CA HIS A 65 -16.77 -5.36 9.22
C HIS A 65 -15.54 -6.12 9.73
N SER A 66 -15.71 -6.81 10.85
CA SER A 66 -14.66 -7.64 11.43
C SER A 66 -14.62 -9.04 10.80
N LYS A 67 -13.51 -9.76 11.00
CA LYS A 67 -13.42 -11.18 10.59
C LYS A 67 -14.51 -12.05 11.22
N LYS A 68 -14.97 -11.71 12.43
CA LYS A 68 -16.01 -12.48 13.17
C LYS A 68 -17.39 -12.35 12.53
N GLU A 69 -17.69 -11.20 11.93
CA GLU A 69 -18.98 -10.90 11.29
C GLU A 69 -18.97 -11.22 9.79
N CYS A 70 -17.82 -11.63 9.25
CA CYS A 70 -17.64 -11.89 7.84
C CYS A 70 -18.38 -13.15 7.40
N LYS A 71 -19.30 -12.98 6.44
CA LYS A 71 -20.06 -14.09 5.83
C LYS A 71 -19.45 -14.63 4.53
N ASN A 72 -18.43 -13.95 4.01
CA ASN A 72 -17.74 -14.35 2.79
C ASN A 72 -16.74 -15.48 3.06
N SER A 73 -16.47 -16.30 2.04
CA SER A 73 -15.36 -17.26 2.08
C SER A 73 -14.01 -16.55 2.22
N MET A 74 -13.02 -17.26 2.76
CA MET A 74 -11.67 -16.74 2.86
C MET A 74 -11.08 -16.51 1.47
N ALA A 75 -10.62 -15.29 1.21
CA ALA A 75 -9.95 -14.99 -0.04
C ALA A 75 -8.52 -15.56 -0.01
N MET A 76 -8.20 -16.44 -0.95
CA MET A 76 -6.86 -17.02 -1.09
C MET A 76 -6.00 -16.22 -2.08
N ALA A 77 -4.69 -16.24 -1.85
CA ALA A 77 -3.73 -15.57 -2.72
C ALA A 77 -3.69 -16.23 -4.10
N SER A 78 -3.55 -15.44 -5.17
CA SER A 78 -3.47 -15.99 -6.53
C SER A 78 -2.13 -16.66 -6.81
N TRP A 79 -1.07 -16.25 -6.13
CA TRP A 79 0.28 -16.78 -6.28
C TRP A 79 0.54 -18.03 -5.41
N ASP A 80 -0.27 -18.25 -4.37
CA ASP A 80 -0.20 -19.43 -3.50
C ASP A 80 -1.58 -19.69 -2.87
N PRO A 81 -2.33 -20.68 -3.38
CA PRO A 81 -3.67 -20.99 -2.89
C PRO A 81 -3.71 -21.51 -1.45
N THR A 82 -2.57 -21.83 -0.83
CA THR A 82 -2.49 -22.25 0.57
C THR A 82 -2.45 -21.06 1.54
N LYS A 83 -2.19 -19.86 1.03
CA LYS A 83 -2.05 -18.64 1.83
C LYS A 83 -3.24 -17.71 1.68
N PRO A 84 -3.70 -17.07 2.76
CA PRO A 84 -4.72 -16.04 2.66
C PRO A 84 -4.20 -14.87 1.83
N ARG A 85 -5.06 -14.30 0.99
CA ARG A 85 -4.77 -13.09 0.20
C ARG A 85 -4.48 -11.87 1.08
N TYR A 86 -5.09 -11.87 2.25
CA TYR A 86 -5.23 -10.75 3.14
C TYR A 86 -4.57 -11.07 4.47
N GLY A 87 -3.64 -10.22 4.91
CA GLY A 87 -2.81 -10.51 6.08
C GLY A 87 -2.38 -9.26 6.86
N PRO A 88 -1.84 -9.43 8.09
CA PRO A 88 -1.40 -8.33 8.94
C PRO A 88 -0.38 -7.39 8.28
N GLY A 89 0.43 -7.91 7.35
CA GLY A 89 1.48 -7.16 6.65
C GLY A 89 0.99 -6.17 5.58
N MET A 90 -0.32 -5.96 5.42
CA MET A 90 -0.88 -4.97 4.49
C MET A 90 -0.89 -3.54 5.04
N GLY A 91 -0.76 -3.39 6.36
CA GLY A 91 -0.62 -2.08 6.99
C GLY A 91 0.78 -1.50 6.79
N VAL A 92 0.86 -0.17 6.69
CA VAL A 92 2.11 0.58 6.87
C VAL A 92 2.03 1.47 8.09
N ILE A 93 3.16 1.60 8.79
CA ILE A 93 3.38 2.67 9.77
C ILE A 93 3.42 3.99 8.99
N ARG A 94 2.81 5.03 9.57
CA ARG A 94 2.76 6.36 8.95
C ARG A 94 4.15 6.81 8.50
N ALA A 95 4.27 7.21 7.24
CA ALA A 95 5.51 7.78 6.73
C ALA A 95 5.91 9.04 7.54
N LYS A 96 7.08 9.03 8.16
CA LYS A 96 7.66 10.22 8.83
C LYS A 96 8.29 11.14 7.79
N ALA A 97 8.20 12.46 8.01
CA ALA A 97 8.84 13.44 7.14
C ALA A 97 10.38 13.27 7.15
N ILE A 98 11.01 13.43 5.98
CA ILE A 98 12.47 13.27 5.79
C ILE A 98 13.28 14.20 6.71
N SER A 99 12.72 15.35 7.13
CA SER A 99 13.36 16.27 8.08
C SER A 99 13.69 15.66 9.44
N ALA A 100 13.17 14.47 9.77
CA ALA A 100 13.47 13.75 11.01
C ALA A 100 14.63 12.73 10.88
N ILE A 101 15.16 12.50 9.68
CA ILE A 101 16.34 11.65 9.49
C ILE A 101 17.57 12.53 9.70
N LYS A 102 18.03 12.64 10.96
CA LYS A 102 19.42 13.07 11.22
C LYS A 102 20.32 11.99 10.64
N ILE A 103 20.89 12.23 9.47
CA ILE A 103 22.02 11.44 8.99
C ILE A 103 23.14 11.70 9.99
N ALA A 104 23.33 10.78 10.94
CA ALA A 104 24.53 10.77 11.75
C ALA A 104 25.67 10.39 10.80
N ALA A 105 26.39 11.41 10.32
CA ALA A 105 27.62 11.21 9.59
C ALA A 105 28.57 10.43 10.51
N ARG A 106 28.84 9.17 10.15
CA ARG A 106 29.83 8.34 10.82
C ARG A 106 31.20 8.88 10.41
N THR A 107 31.81 9.72 11.25
CA THR A 107 33.23 10.05 11.14
C THR A 107 34.02 8.75 11.29
N ARG A 108 34.83 8.44 10.27
CA ARG A 108 35.93 7.47 10.39
C ARG A 108 37.15 8.30 10.74
N GLU A 109 37.71 8.05 11.92
CA GLU A 109 39.14 8.28 12.21
C GLU A 109 39.95 7.11 11.66
#